data_AF-A0A937R5L6-F1
#
_entry.id   AF-A0A937R5L6-F1
#
_cell.length_a   1.000
_cell.length_b   1.000
_cell.length_c   1.000
_cell.angle_alpha   90.00
_cell.angle_beta   90.00
_cell.angle_gamma   90.00
#
_symmetry.space_group_name_H-M   'P 1'
#
loop_
_entity.id
_entity.type
_entity.pdbx_description
1 polymer ?
#
loop_
_entity_poly.entity_id
_entity_poly.type
_entity_poly.pdbx_seq_one_letter_code
_entity_poly.pdbx_strand_id
1 'polypeptide(L)'
;MANEGGAGEPAEGAAWDFFVSYTQADRAWAEWIAWQLEEAGYRVLVQAWDLVPGSNWAHGMDEGIRRSARTVAVLSAAYARSVFGTVEWRAAWVADPLGERRKLLVTRVEDCPRPGVLAQVVGIDLFDRPRDRARAELLRAAELAVTGARAKPPTPPEFPADAAGVAGGVRVGDVSAPGGQAVGVNLGQVVQSWLPQTRHENS
;
A
#
# COMPACT_ATOMS: atom_id res chain seq x y z
N MET A 1 5.49 -32.92 -6.57
CA MET A 1 5.18 -32.60 -5.17
C MET A 1 5.01 -31.10 -5.10
N ALA A 2 3.76 -30.63 -5.12
CA ALA A 2 3.45 -29.21 -5.03
C ALA A 2 3.49 -28.81 -3.55
N ASN A 3 4.25 -27.76 -3.23
CA ASN A 3 4.29 -27.14 -1.92
C ASN A 3 3.18 -26.09 -1.87
N GLU A 4 2.04 -26.43 -1.29
CA GLU A 4 0.97 -25.48 -1.00
C GLU A 4 1.44 -24.61 0.19
N GLY A 5 1.82 -23.38 -0.11
CA GLY A 5 2.19 -22.39 0.89
C GLY A 5 0.97 -22.02 1.72
N GLY A 6 0.84 -22.63 2.89
CA GLY A 6 -0.16 -22.27 3.89
C GLY A 6 0.04 -20.82 4.31
N ALA A 7 -0.97 -19.98 4.06
CA ALA A 7 -1.11 -18.70 4.72
C ALA A 7 -1.00 -18.94 6.23
N GLY A 8 -0.08 -18.21 6.89
CA GLY A 8 0.26 -18.43 8.29
C GLY A 8 -0.99 -18.45 9.17
N GLU A 9 -1.10 -19.47 10.01
CA GLU A 9 -2.23 -19.60 10.94
C GLU A 9 -2.40 -18.31 11.76
N PRO A 10 -3.64 -17.88 12.01
CA PRO A 10 -3.89 -16.73 12.89
C PRO A 10 -3.16 -16.86 14.22
N ALA A 11 -2.78 -15.72 14.78
CA ALA A 11 -2.36 -15.66 16.18
C ALA A 11 -3.44 -16.32 17.06
N GLU A 12 -3.02 -17.21 17.95
CA GLU A 12 -3.89 -18.07 18.77
C GLU A 12 -5.04 -17.26 19.40
N GLY A 13 -6.29 -17.55 18.99
CA GLY A 13 -7.51 -16.85 19.43
C GLY A 13 -8.09 -15.78 18.50
N ALA A 14 -7.39 -15.37 17.43
CA ALA A 14 -7.93 -14.45 16.43
C ALA A 14 -8.82 -15.17 15.40
N ALA A 15 -10.06 -14.70 15.25
CA ALA A 15 -11.01 -15.22 14.27
C ALA A 15 -10.69 -14.74 12.84
N TRP A 16 -10.03 -13.60 12.73
CA TRP A 16 -9.70 -12.94 11.47
C TRP A 16 -8.21 -12.58 11.39
N ASP A 17 -7.63 -12.64 10.20
CA ASP A 17 -6.24 -12.25 9.97
C ASP A 17 -6.13 -10.73 9.89
N PHE A 18 -7.12 -10.09 9.25
CA PHE A 18 -7.23 -8.64 9.09
C PHE A 18 -8.62 -8.11 9.39
N PHE A 19 -8.69 -6.96 10.05
CA PHE A 19 -9.85 -6.08 10.09
C PHE A 19 -9.57 -4.82 9.25
N VAL A 20 -10.50 -4.44 8.36
CA VAL A 20 -10.36 -3.22 7.53
C VAL A 20 -11.15 -2.08 8.16
N SER A 21 -10.41 -1.11 8.73
CA SER A 21 -10.94 0.12 9.33
C SER A 21 -10.93 1.26 8.30
N TYR A 22 -12.10 1.87 8.08
CA TYR A 22 -12.31 2.86 7.04
C TYR A 22 -13.45 3.83 7.41
N THR A 23 -13.55 4.98 6.73
CA THR A 23 -14.74 5.84 6.83
C THR A 23 -15.70 5.57 5.69
N GLN A 24 -16.98 5.95 5.82
CA GLN A 24 -17.95 5.76 4.74
C GLN A 24 -17.51 6.35 3.38
N ALA A 25 -16.73 7.43 3.38
CA ALA A 25 -16.18 8.04 2.16
C ALA A 25 -15.19 7.10 1.43
N ASP A 26 -14.52 6.22 2.17
CA ASP A 26 -13.48 5.32 1.69
C ASP A 26 -14.02 3.89 1.44
N ARG A 27 -15.35 3.69 1.45
CA ARG A 27 -15.97 2.35 1.36
C ARG A 27 -15.48 1.56 0.15
N ALA A 28 -15.43 2.18 -1.03
CA ALA A 28 -15.00 1.49 -2.24
C ALA A 28 -13.55 0.97 -2.13
N TRP A 29 -12.66 1.73 -1.48
CA TRP A 29 -11.30 1.30 -1.22
C TRP A 29 -11.25 0.16 -0.19
N ALA A 30 -12.04 0.24 0.88
CA ALA A 30 -12.12 -0.80 1.89
C ALA A 30 -12.60 -2.14 1.30
N GLU A 31 -13.65 -2.12 0.47
CA GLU A 31 -14.16 -3.29 -0.24
C GLU A 31 -13.11 -3.86 -1.20
N TRP A 32 -12.41 -2.99 -1.95
CA TRP A 32 -11.35 -3.44 -2.86
C TRP A 32 -10.18 -4.09 -2.11
N ILE A 33 -9.71 -3.48 -1.02
CA ILE A 33 -8.64 -4.02 -0.16
C ILE A 33 -9.05 -5.38 0.40
N ALA A 34 -10.23 -5.45 1.02
CA ALA A 34 -10.74 -6.69 1.60
C ALA A 34 -10.81 -7.81 0.56
N TRP A 35 -11.31 -7.50 -0.64
CA TRP A 35 -11.42 -8.47 -1.73
C TRP A 35 -10.05 -9.02 -2.13
N GLN A 36 -9.04 -8.14 -2.30
CA GLN A 36 -7.71 -8.60 -2.68
C GLN A 36 -7.09 -9.51 -1.62
N LEU A 37 -7.32 -9.21 -0.34
CA LEU A 37 -6.81 -10.01 0.78
C LEU A 37 -7.52 -11.37 0.89
N GLU A 38 -8.83 -11.43 0.72
CA GLU A 38 -9.58 -12.70 0.70
C GLU A 38 -9.18 -13.59 -0.48
N GLU A 39 -9.01 -13.02 -1.68
CA GLU A 39 -8.51 -13.74 -2.85
C GLU A 39 -7.09 -14.30 -2.66
N ALA A 40 -6.32 -13.72 -1.73
CA ALA A 40 -5.01 -14.23 -1.34
C ALA A 40 -5.06 -15.27 -0.20
N GLY A 41 -6.26 -15.64 0.26
CA GLY A 41 -6.50 -16.66 1.27
C GLY A 41 -6.54 -16.16 2.71
N TYR A 42 -6.56 -14.85 2.94
CA TYR A 42 -6.70 -14.30 4.29
C TYR A 42 -8.17 -14.23 4.71
N ARG A 43 -8.44 -14.45 5.99
CA ARG A 43 -9.76 -14.20 6.58
C ARG A 43 -9.85 -12.73 6.95
N VAL A 44 -10.77 -12.00 6.31
CA VAL A 44 -10.91 -10.55 6.47
C VAL A 44 -12.26 -10.22 7.07
N LEU A 45 -12.27 -9.31 8.04
CA LEU A 45 -13.49 -8.67 8.51
C LEU A 45 -13.59 -7.26 7.90
N VAL A 46 -14.68 -6.97 7.20
CA VAL A 46 -14.99 -5.64 6.67
C VAL A 46 -16.47 -5.32 6.85
N GLN A 47 -16.73 -4.24 7.58
CA GLN A 47 -18.09 -3.82 7.93
C GLN A 47 -19.04 -3.70 6.73
N ALA A 48 -18.52 -3.29 5.56
CA ALA A 48 -19.31 -3.14 4.34
C ALA A 48 -20.04 -4.43 3.92
N TRP A 49 -19.51 -5.59 4.29
CA TRP A 49 -20.06 -6.91 3.97
C TRP A 49 -20.67 -7.60 5.19
N ASP A 50 -20.14 -7.33 6.38
CA ASP A 50 -20.46 -8.08 7.60
C ASP A 50 -21.54 -7.45 8.50
N LEU A 51 -21.89 -6.17 8.30
CA LEU A 51 -22.92 -5.48 9.08
C LEU A 51 -24.20 -5.28 8.26
N VAL A 52 -25.08 -6.27 8.34
CA VAL A 52 -26.43 -6.33 7.72
C VAL A 52 -27.49 -5.63 8.59
N PRO A 53 -28.71 -5.33 8.07
CA PRO A 53 -29.77 -4.71 8.88
C PRO A 53 -30.04 -5.45 10.20
N GLY A 54 -30.01 -4.72 11.31
CA GLY A 54 -30.12 -5.28 12.68
C GLY A 54 -28.79 -5.40 13.42
N SER A 55 -27.65 -5.24 12.75
CA SER A 55 -26.34 -5.27 13.40
C SER A 55 -26.02 -3.98 14.18
N ASN A 56 -25.36 -4.12 15.33
CA ASN A 56 -24.84 -3.01 16.12
C ASN A 56 -23.44 -2.60 15.62
N TRP A 57 -23.37 -1.43 15.00
CA TRP A 57 -22.16 -0.84 14.43
C TRP A 57 -21.00 -0.73 15.44
N ALA A 58 -21.29 -0.23 16.65
CA ALA A 58 -20.30 -0.06 17.71
C ALA A 58 -19.76 -1.40 18.23
N HIS A 59 -20.62 -2.41 18.31
CA HIS A 59 -20.22 -3.75 18.75
C HIS A 59 -19.37 -4.48 17.70
N GLY A 60 -19.73 -4.38 16.41
CA GLY A 60 -18.98 -5.00 15.33
C GLY A 60 -17.54 -4.48 15.23
N MET A 61 -17.31 -3.20 15.51
CA MET A 61 -15.98 -2.60 15.50
C MET A 61 -15.09 -3.06 16.67
N ASP A 62 -15.63 -3.12 17.89
CA ASP A 62 -14.88 -3.59 19.05
C ASP A 62 -14.52 -5.08 18.92
N GLU A 63 -15.44 -5.89 18.39
CA GLU A 63 -15.17 -7.29 18.03
C GLU A 63 -14.09 -7.39 16.94
N GLY A 64 -14.14 -6.53 15.91
CA GLY A 64 -13.14 -6.52 14.85
C GLY A 64 -11.72 -6.24 15.36
N ILE A 65 -11.58 -5.27 16.28
CA ILE A 65 -10.29 -4.96 16.90
C ILE A 65 -9.83 -6.07 17.84
N ARG A 66 -10.75 -6.68 18.63
CA ARG A 66 -10.39 -7.74 19.59
C ARG A 66 -10.11 -9.09 18.94
N ARG A 67 -10.81 -9.41 17.84
CA ARG A 67 -10.77 -10.76 17.22
C ARG A 67 -9.98 -10.81 15.93
N SER A 68 -9.36 -9.71 15.52
CA SER A 68 -8.44 -9.71 14.38
C SER A 68 -7.00 -9.67 14.85
N ALA A 69 -6.13 -10.41 14.18
CA ALA A 69 -4.70 -10.37 14.47
C ALA A 69 -4.12 -8.97 14.17
N ARG A 70 -4.62 -8.32 13.11
CA ARG A 70 -4.12 -7.04 12.58
C ARG A 70 -5.26 -6.15 12.08
N THR A 71 -5.02 -4.85 12.08
CA THR A 71 -5.93 -3.83 11.55
C THR A 71 -5.28 -3.13 10.35
N VAL A 72 -5.99 -3.08 9.24
CA VAL A 72 -5.67 -2.25 8.08
C VAL A 72 -6.43 -0.93 8.20
N ALA A 73 -5.72 0.17 8.42
CA ALA A 73 -6.30 1.51 8.42
C ALA A 73 -6.26 2.10 7.01
N VAL A 74 -7.45 2.31 6.42
CA VAL A 74 -7.62 2.96 5.11
C VAL A 74 -7.52 4.47 5.31
N LEU A 75 -6.30 4.99 5.16
CA LEU A 75 -5.98 6.38 5.46
C LEU A 75 -6.31 7.31 4.29
N SER A 76 -7.28 8.16 4.55
CA SER A 76 -7.64 9.33 3.74
C SER A 76 -7.68 10.58 4.62
N ALA A 77 -7.84 11.75 4.02
CA ALA A 77 -8.09 13.00 4.72
C ALA A 77 -9.43 12.96 5.48
N ALA A 78 -10.44 12.23 4.98
CA ALA A 78 -11.69 12.00 5.70
C ALA A 78 -11.44 11.14 6.96
N TYR A 79 -10.65 10.08 6.83
CA TYR A 79 -10.24 9.23 7.95
C TYR A 79 -9.44 10.02 9.01
N ALA A 80 -8.48 10.83 8.58
CA ALA A 80 -7.64 11.65 9.45
C ALA A 80 -8.43 12.69 10.27
N ARG A 81 -9.56 13.17 9.76
CA ARG A 81 -10.46 14.13 10.44
C ARG A 81 -11.56 13.45 11.26
N SER A 82 -11.78 12.15 11.10
CA SER A 82 -12.85 11.43 11.78
C SER A 82 -12.50 11.15 13.24
N VAL A 83 -13.40 11.52 14.16
CA VAL A 83 -13.32 11.19 15.59
C VAL A 83 -13.40 9.67 15.82
N PHE A 84 -14.17 8.97 14.99
CA PHE A 84 -14.28 7.51 15.02
C PHE A 84 -13.03 6.83 14.44
N GLY A 85 -12.50 7.39 13.34
CA GLY A 85 -11.23 6.93 12.77
C GLY A 85 -10.05 7.05 13.74
N THR A 86 -10.12 7.90 14.77
CA THR A 86 -9.06 8.03 15.77
C THR A 86 -9.10 6.99 16.88
N VAL A 87 -10.21 6.31 17.18
CA VAL A 87 -10.28 5.29 18.24
C VAL A 87 -9.78 3.92 17.72
N GLU A 88 -10.08 3.63 16.46
CA GLU A 88 -9.95 2.29 15.87
C GLU A 88 -8.49 1.83 15.70
N TRP A 89 -7.64 2.65 15.05
CA TRP A 89 -6.22 2.32 14.94
C TRP A 89 -5.47 2.50 16.27
N ARG A 90 -5.99 3.35 17.19
CA ARG A 90 -5.33 3.59 18.49
C ARG A 90 -5.25 2.32 19.32
N ALA A 91 -6.29 1.49 19.30
CA ALA A 91 -6.27 0.22 20.02
C ALA A 91 -5.21 -0.74 19.47
N ALA A 92 -5.09 -0.84 18.14
CA ALA A 92 -4.05 -1.64 17.48
C ALA A 92 -2.64 -1.11 17.79
N TRP A 93 -2.46 0.22 17.77
CA TRP A 93 -1.20 0.89 18.12
C TRP A 93 -0.82 0.68 19.60
N VAL A 94 -1.75 0.88 20.54
CA VAL A 94 -1.50 0.68 21.97
C VAL A 94 -1.15 -0.78 22.28
N ALA A 95 -1.76 -1.72 21.56
CA ALA A 95 -1.43 -3.14 21.71
C ALA A 95 -0.03 -3.49 21.15
N ASP A 96 0.52 -2.72 20.23
CA ASP A 96 1.81 -3.01 19.58
C ASP A 96 2.59 -1.72 19.28
N PRO A 97 3.01 -0.96 20.31
CA PRO A 97 3.59 0.37 20.14
C PRO A 97 4.97 0.34 19.47
N LEU A 98 5.67 -0.79 19.55
CA LEU A 98 6.95 -1.02 18.86
C LEU A 98 6.76 -1.54 17.43
N GLY A 99 5.54 -1.96 17.05
CA GLY A 99 5.23 -2.51 15.73
C GLY A 99 5.84 -3.87 15.44
N GLU A 100 6.35 -4.59 16.45
CA GLU A 100 7.03 -5.88 16.28
C GLU A 100 6.08 -6.95 15.74
N ARG A 101 4.79 -6.85 16.11
CA ARG A 101 3.74 -7.78 15.65
C ARG A 101 2.97 -7.26 14.44
N ARG A 102 3.30 -6.05 13.97
CA ARG A 102 2.68 -5.38 12.83
C ARG A 102 1.17 -5.36 12.96
N LYS A 103 0.65 -5.03 14.15
CA LYS A 103 -0.80 -5.03 14.41
C LYS A 103 -1.55 -3.93 13.66
N LEU A 104 -0.85 -2.89 13.19
CA LEU A 104 -1.44 -1.78 12.44
C LEU A 104 -0.74 -1.62 11.09
N LEU A 105 -1.50 -1.80 10.01
CA LEU A 105 -1.07 -1.56 8.63
C LEU A 105 -1.75 -0.29 8.13
N VAL A 106 -0.97 0.76 7.88
CA VAL A 106 -1.50 2.01 7.34
C VAL A 106 -1.46 1.97 5.81
N THR A 107 -2.62 2.11 5.17
CA THR A 107 -2.78 2.06 3.72
C THR A 107 -3.38 3.38 3.24
N ARG A 108 -2.57 4.24 2.61
CA ARG A 108 -3.04 5.52 2.09
C ARG A 108 -3.71 5.34 0.74
N VAL A 109 -4.92 5.89 0.61
CA VAL A 109 -5.74 5.78 -0.61
C VAL A 109 -5.93 7.11 -1.32
N GLU A 110 -5.35 8.17 -0.76
CA GLU A 110 -5.17 9.47 -1.40
C GLU A 110 -3.96 10.18 -0.80
N ASP A 111 -3.45 11.21 -1.49
CA ASP A 111 -2.36 12.03 -0.97
C ASP A 111 -2.84 12.94 0.17
N CYS A 112 -2.81 12.38 1.37
CA CYS A 112 -3.18 13.07 2.60
C CYS A 112 -2.07 13.02 3.65
N PRO A 113 -1.99 14.01 4.57
CA PRO A 113 -1.05 13.99 5.67
C PRO A 113 -1.34 12.83 6.64
N ARG A 114 -0.28 12.32 7.27
CA ARG A 114 -0.37 11.28 8.31
C ARG A 114 -0.31 11.96 9.68
N PRO A 115 -1.42 12.11 10.42
CA PRO A 115 -1.39 12.80 11.69
C PRO A 115 -0.84 11.92 12.83
N GLY A 116 -0.08 12.53 13.74
CA GLY A 116 0.30 11.92 15.02
C GLY A 116 1.08 10.61 14.86
N VAL A 117 0.65 9.55 15.55
CA VAL A 117 1.37 8.27 15.52
C VAL A 117 1.22 7.51 14.20
N LEU A 118 0.23 7.86 13.35
CA LEU A 118 0.15 7.29 12.00
C LEU A 118 1.34 7.72 11.12
N ALA A 119 2.00 8.84 11.46
CA ALA A 119 3.25 9.25 10.82
C ALA A 119 4.45 8.35 11.22
N GLN A 120 4.35 7.67 12.35
CA GLN A 120 5.42 6.82 12.91
C GLN A 120 5.30 5.37 12.43
N VAL A 121 4.15 4.98 11.88
CA VAL A 121 3.94 3.67 11.28
C VAL A 121 4.41 3.70 9.82
N VAL A 122 5.27 2.76 9.44
CA VAL A 122 5.59 2.51 8.04
C VAL A 122 4.34 1.96 7.35
N GLY A 123 3.81 2.72 6.39
CA GLY A 123 2.62 2.36 5.60
C GLY A 123 2.91 2.20 4.12
N ILE A 124 1.87 1.90 3.35
CA ILE A 124 1.89 1.80 1.89
C ILE A 124 0.98 2.86 1.26
N ASP A 125 1.32 3.30 0.05
CA ASP A 125 0.56 4.29 -0.71
C ASP A 125 -0.04 3.60 -1.95
N LEU A 126 -1.37 3.47 -1.99
CA LEU A 126 -2.09 2.82 -3.10
C LEU A 126 -2.60 3.81 -4.15
N PHE A 127 -2.66 5.10 -3.81
CA PHE A 127 -3.06 6.16 -4.74
C PHE A 127 -1.99 6.42 -5.80
N ASP A 128 -2.39 6.97 -6.95
CA ASP A 128 -1.51 7.24 -8.11
C ASP A 128 -0.71 6.01 -8.60
N ARG A 129 -1.22 4.79 -8.32
CA ARG A 129 -0.65 3.54 -8.79
C ARG A 129 -1.60 2.84 -9.77
N PRO A 130 -1.07 2.16 -10.80
CA PRO A 130 -1.85 1.20 -11.56
C PRO A 130 -2.38 0.10 -10.64
N ARG A 131 -3.60 -0.39 -10.91
CA ARG A 131 -4.30 -1.41 -10.11
C ARG A 131 -3.42 -2.61 -9.75
N ASP A 132 -2.67 -3.15 -10.70
CA ASP A 132 -1.84 -4.34 -10.48
C ASP A 132 -0.68 -4.08 -9.53
N ARG A 133 -0.11 -2.86 -9.58
CA ARG A 133 0.96 -2.43 -8.66
C ARG A 133 0.42 -2.20 -7.26
N ALA A 134 -0.71 -1.52 -7.13
CA ALA A 134 -1.40 -1.35 -5.84
C ALA A 134 -1.73 -2.71 -5.20
N ARG A 135 -2.24 -3.66 -6.00
CA ARG A 135 -2.53 -5.02 -5.53
C ARG A 135 -1.27 -5.73 -5.05
N ALA A 136 -0.20 -5.71 -5.84
CA ALA A 136 1.05 -6.38 -5.49
C ALA A 136 1.67 -5.80 -4.20
N GLU A 137 1.62 -4.49 -4.01
CA GLU A 137 2.12 -3.83 -2.80
C GLU A 137 1.26 -4.16 -1.57
N LEU A 138 -0.06 -4.16 -1.70
CA LEU A 138 -0.99 -4.58 -0.63
C LEU A 138 -0.71 -6.01 -0.17
N LEU A 139 -0.64 -6.97 -1.11
CA LEU A 139 -0.43 -8.37 -0.78
C LEU A 139 0.95 -8.61 -0.16
N ARG A 140 1.98 -7.94 -0.68
CA ARG A 140 3.32 -8.00 -0.08
C ARG A 140 3.35 -7.46 1.34
N ALA A 141 2.65 -6.35 1.60
CA ALA A 141 2.55 -5.79 2.94
C ALA A 141 1.81 -6.74 3.90
N ALA A 142 0.72 -7.36 3.45
CA ALA A 142 -0.03 -8.35 4.22
C ALA A 142 0.82 -9.60 4.54
N GLU A 143 1.50 -10.16 3.55
CA GLU A 143 2.37 -11.32 3.72
C GLU A 143 3.49 -11.05 4.73
N LEU A 144 4.17 -9.91 4.59
CA LEU A 144 5.18 -9.49 5.56
C LEU A 144 4.54 -9.35 6.94
N ALA A 145 3.37 -8.72 7.07
CA ALA A 145 2.73 -8.55 8.37
C ALA A 145 2.42 -9.89 9.06
N VAL A 146 1.94 -10.87 8.29
CA VAL A 146 1.57 -12.21 8.78
C VAL A 146 2.80 -13.03 9.17
N THR A 147 3.80 -13.09 8.28
CA THR A 147 4.98 -13.95 8.45
C THR A 147 6.05 -13.37 9.36
N GLY A 148 6.05 -12.05 9.59
CA GLY A 148 7.15 -11.36 10.26
C GLY A 148 8.42 -11.27 9.41
N ALA A 149 8.41 -11.77 8.17
CA ALA A 149 9.57 -11.82 7.29
C ALA A 149 10.14 -10.43 6.97
N ARG A 150 11.38 -10.40 6.46
CA ARG A 150 12.04 -9.17 6.00
C ARG A 150 11.73 -8.93 4.53
N ALA A 151 11.51 -7.68 4.16
CA ALA A 151 11.35 -7.25 2.76
C ALA A 151 12.65 -7.27 1.93
N LYS A 152 13.63 -8.11 2.29
CA LYS A 152 14.92 -8.19 1.60
C LYS A 152 14.69 -8.64 0.14
N PRO A 153 15.23 -7.94 -0.87
CA PRO A 153 15.10 -8.39 -2.25
C PRO A 153 15.80 -9.74 -2.46
N PRO A 154 15.29 -10.58 -3.38
CA PRO A 154 15.88 -11.90 -3.66
C PRO A 154 17.27 -11.79 -4.30
N THR A 155 17.54 -10.68 -4.99
CA THR A 155 18.84 -10.37 -5.60
C THR A 155 19.47 -9.14 -4.95
N PRO A 156 20.80 -9.00 -4.97
CA PRO A 156 21.45 -7.78 -4.55
C PRO A 156 20.89 -6.56 -5.31
N PRO A 157 20.60 -5.45 -4.62
CA PRO A 157 20.28 -4.20 -5.32
C PRO A 157 21.51 -3.72 -6.11
N GLU A 158 21.27 -3.01 -7.19
CA GLU A 158 22.34 -2.35 -7.94
C GLU A 158 23.09 -1.35 -7.05
N PHE A 159 24.38 -1.18 -7.31
CA PHE A 159 25.16 -0.16 -6.63
C PHE A 159 24.58 1.22 -7.00
N PRO A 160 24.23 2.11 -6.05
CA PRO A 160 23.54 3.36 -6.36
C PRO A 160 24.26 4.26 -7.36
N ALA A 161 25.59 4.21 -7.44
CA ALA A 161 26.35 4.98 -8.43
C ALA A 161 26.17 4.45 -9.87
N ASP A 162 25.89 3.16 -10.03
CA ASP A 162 25.66 2.53 -11.33
C ASP A 162 24.19 2.71 -11.77
N ALA A 163 23.25 2.76 -10.82
CA ALA A 163 21.82 3.00 -11.07
C ALA A 163 21.54 4.41 -11.63
N ALA A 164 22.41 5.39 -11.34
CA ALA A 164 22.32 6.75 -11.89
C ALA A 164 22.69 6.83 -13.39
N GLY A 165 23.27 5.76 -13.96
CA GLY A 165 23.71 5.70 -15.36
C GLY A 165 22.60 5.47 -16.38
N VAL A 166 21.35 5.28 -15.96
CA VAL A 166 20.20 4.98 -16.85
C VAL A 166 19.26 6.18 -17.00
N ALA A 167 19.77 7.41 -16.92
CA ALA A 167 19.05 8.59 -17.35
C ALA A 167 19.24 8.81 -18.87
N GLY A 168 18.36 8.19 -19.68
CA GLY A 168 17.91 8.74 -20.97
C GLY A 168 18.95 8.89 -22.09
N GLY A 169 19.61 7.81 -22.49
CA GLY A 169 20.25 7.75 -23.81
C GLY A 169 19.26 7.29 -24.87
N VAL A 170 19.06 8.06 -25.95
CA VAL A 170 18.36 7.57 -27.15
C VAL A 170 19.25 6.53 -27.84
N ARG A 171 18.90 5.25 -27.74
CA ARG A 171 19.50 4.20 -28.56
C ARG A 171 18.77 4.12 -29.88
N VAL A 172 19.41 4.55 -30.96
CA VAL A 172 19.02 4.14 -32.31
C VAL A 172 19.49 2.70 -32.45
N GLY A 173 18.60 1.78 -32.85
CA GLY A 173 18.93 0.36 -33.04
C GLY A 173 20.00 0.13 -34.12
N ASP A 174 20.34 -1.13 -34.39
CA ASP A 174 21.34 -1.46 -35.40
C ASP A 174 20.95 -0.97 -36.80
N VAL A 175 21.80 -0.16 -37.43
CA VAL A 175 21.64 0.32 -38.81
C VAL A 175 22.54 -0.50 -39.71
N SER A 176 21.97 -1.20 -40.69
CA SER A 176 22.71 -1.93 -41.71
C SER A 176 22.48 -1.30 -43.09
N ALA A 177 23.57 -1.02 -43.83
CA ALA A 177 23.53 -0.50 -45.20
C ALA A 177 24.41 -1.36 -46.13
N PRO A 178 23.93 -2.56 -46.54
CA PRO A 178 24.69 -3.40 -47.44
C PRO A 178 24.74 -2.76 -48.84
N GLY A 179 25.93 -2.29 -49.24
CA GLY A 179 26.20 -1.71 -50.56
C GLY A 179 26.04 -0.19 -50.67
N GLY A 180 25.88 0.54 -49.56
CA GLY A 180 25.73 1.99 -49.58
C GLY A 180 26.21 2.67 -48.29
N GLN A 181 26.00 3.99 -48.20
CA GLN A 181 26.35 4.78 -47.03
C GLN A 181 25.10 5.10 -46.21
N ALA A 182 25.10 4.75 -44.92
CA ALA A 182 24.08 5.22 -43.97
C ALA A 182 24.53 6.57 -43.37
N VAL A 183 23.74 7.62 -43.57
CA VAL A 183 23.95 8.94 -42.95
C VAL A 183 22.74 9.24 -42.07
N GLY A 184 22.93 9.21 -40.75
CA GLY A 184 21.92 9.62 -39.79
C GLY A 184 22.07 11.09 -39.44
N VAL A 185 21.06 11.92 -39.74
CA VAL A 185 21.00 13.32 -39.30
C VAL A 185 19.88 13.41 -38.26
N ASN A 186 20.24 13.72 -37.01
CA ASN A 186 19.27 13.91 -35.94
C ASN A 186 18.82 15.38 -35.90
N LEU A 187 17.55 15.64 -36.17
CA LEU A 187 16.92 16.98 -36.11
C LEU A 187 16.01 17.12 -34.87
N GLY A 188 16.35 16.48 -33.75
CA GLY A 188 15.59 16.58 -32.51
C GLY A 188 16.06 17.73 -31.63
N GLN A 189 15.16 18.65 -31.25
CA GLN A 189 15.38 19.48 -30.06
C GLN A 189 14.98 18.67 -28.82
N VAL A 190 15.95 18.43 -27.93
CA VAL A 190 15.68 17.87 -26.61
C VAL A 190 15.14 18.98 -25.72
N VAL A 191 13.85 18.91 -25.38
CA VAL A 191 13.23 19.83 -24.41
C VAL A 191 13.08 19.09 -23.09
N GLN A 192 13.97 19.36 -22.13
CA GLN A 192 13.74 18.97 -20.74
C GLN A 192 12.87 20.05 -20.08
N SER A 193 11.56 19.85 -20.04
CA SER A 193 10.65 20.72 -19.30
C SER A 193 10.72 20.38 -17.81
N TRP A 194 11.55 21.11 -17.07
CA TRP A 194 11.38 21.21 -15.62
C TRP A 194 10.22 22.16 -15.35
N LEU A 195 9.13 21.66 -14.78
CA LEU A 195 8.02 22.51 -14.32
C LEU A 195 8.57 23.52 -13.29
N PRO A 196 8.40 24.84 -13.48
CA PRO A 196 8.83 25.81 -12.49
C PRO A 196 7.98 25.67 -11.22
N GLN A 197 8.64 25.49 -10.07
CA GLN A 197 8.01 25.65 -8.76
C GLN A 197 7.41 27.05 -8.68
N THR A 198 6.09 27.13 -8.50
CA THR A 198 5.38 28.37 -8.25
C THR A 198 5.92 29.02 -6.98
N ARG A 199 6.69 30.11 -7.12
CA ARG A 199 6.90 31.04 -6.00
C ARG A 199 5.61 31.81 -5.77
N HIS A 200 5.13 31.75 -4.53
CA HIS A 200 4.26 32.75 -3.95
C HIS A 200 4.95 34.12 -3.99
N GLU A 201 4.23 35.15 -4.43
CA GLU A 201 4.50 36.53 -4.00
C GLU A 201 3.19 37.32 -3.85
N ASN A 202 3.17 38.08 -2.76
CA ASN A 202 2.03 38.68 -2.09
C ASN A 202 1.37 39.84 -2.86
N SER A 203 0.08 40.04 -2.62
CA SER A 203 -0.52 41.38 -2.49
C SER A 203 -1.43 41.41 -1.27
#